data_AF-R1HDF1-F1
#
_entry.id   AF-R1HDF1-F1
#
_cell.length_a   1.000
_cell.length_b   1.000
_cell.length_c   1.000
_cell.angle_alpha   90.00
_cell.angle_beta   90.00
_cell.angle_gamma   90.00
#
_symmetry.space_group_name_H-M   'P 1'
#
loop_
_entity.id
_entity.type
_entity.pdbx_description
1 polymer ?
#
loop_
_entity_poly.entity_id
_entity_poly.type
_entity_poly.pdbx_seq_one_letter_code
_entity_poly.pdbx_strand_id
1 'polypeptide(L)' 'MWTLLKWFLIGWILLLILSDIELSTSIYRYQDNKVDISFPRWESKHPWATFSWHAGETQFHWYGLAGKPATDPL' A
#
# COMPACT_ATOMS: atom_id res chain seq x y z
N MET A 1 13.08 8.66 -24.75
CA MET A 1 11.99 7.88 -24.11
C MET A 1 12.50 6.93 -23.02
N TRP A 2 13.61 6.23 -23.23
CA TRP A 2 14.20 5.30 -22.24
C TRP A 2 14.56 5.94 -20.89
N THR A 3 15.08 7.17 -20.89
CA THR A 3 15.47 7.89 -19.67
C THR A 3 14.30 8.18 -18.74
N LEU A 4 13.16 8.65 -19.26
CA LEU A 4 11.95 8.91 -18.47
C LEU A 4 11.38 7.63 -17.85
N LEU A 5 11.32 6.54 -18.63
CA LEU A 5 10.85 5.25 -18.13
C LEU A 5 11.73 4.71 -17.00
N LYS A 6 13.05 4.84 -17.13
CA LYS A 6 14.01 4.45 -16.09
C LYS A 6 13.75 5.22 -14.78
N TRP A 7 13.60 6.55 -14.86
CA TRP A 7 13.35 7.36 -13.67
C TRP A 7 11.98 7.09 -13.06
N PHE A 8 10.96 6.83 -13.88
CA PHE A 8 9.65 6.42 -13.39
C PHE A 8 9.72 5.11 -12.61
N LEU A 9 10.40 4.09 -13.14
CA LEU A 9 10.61 2.81 -12.46
C LEU A 9 11.36 2.96 -11.14
N ILE A 10 12.44 3.74 -11.13
CA ILE A 10 13.22 4.02 -9.91
C ILE A 10 12.34 4.70 -8.86
N GLY A 11 11.56 5.73 -9.26
CA GLY A 11 10.64 6.42 -8.36
C GLY A 11 9.56 5.51 -7.80
N TRP A 12 9.00 4.62 -8.64
CA TRP A 12 8.02 3.62 -8.23
C TRP A 12 8.59 2.63 -7.21
N ILE A 13 9.79 2.11 -7.47
CA ILE A 13 10.47 1.19 -6.54
C ILE A 13 10.76 1.89 -5.21
N LEU A 14 11.26 3.13 -5.26
CA LEU A 14 11.56 3.90 -4.05
C LEU A 14 10.28 4.16 -3.22
N LEU A 15 9.16 4.46 -3.89
CA LEU A 15 7.87 4.64 -3.24
C LEU A 15 7.38 3.35 -2.57
N LEU A 16 7.57 2.18 -3.20
CA LEU A 16 7.25 0.89 -2.60
C LEU A 16 8.14 0.58 -1.39
N ILE A 17 9.45 0.86 -1.45
CA ILE A 17 10.37 0.66 -0.32
C ILE A 17 9.97 1.52 0.89
N LEU A 18 9.47 2.72 0.64
CA LEU A 18 8.99 3.63 1.69
C LEU A 18 7.59 3.26 2.19
N SER A 19 6.85 2.43 1.47
CA SER A 19 5.51 1.98 1.88
C SER A 19 5.61 0.97 3.01
N ASP A 20 4.61 1.00 3.88
CA ASP A 20 4.44 -0.06 4.86
C ASP A 20 3.80 -1.26 4.17
N ILE A 21 4.50 -2.39 4.11
CA ILE A 21 4.09 -3.60 3.40
C ILE A 21 3.94 -4.72 4.41
N GLU A 22 2.69 -5.10 4.69
CA GLU A 22 2.37 -6.23 5.55
C GLU A 22 2.00 -7.43 4.69
N LEU A 23 2.83 -8.47 4.77
CA LEU A 23 2.58 -9.76 4.13
C LEU A 23 2.11 -10.75 5.19
N SER A 24 0.82 -11.09 5.16
CA SER A 24 0.25 -12.15 5.99
C SER A 24 0.09 -13.40 5.14
N THR A 25 0.92 -14.41 5.39
CA THR A 25 0.83 -15.71 4.70
C THR A 25 0.54 -16.82 5.70
N SER A 26 -0.47 -17.63 5.42
CA SER A 26 -0.85 -18.78 6.24
C SER A 26 -0.68 -20.07 5.43
N ILE A 27 0.14 -20.99 5.94
CA ILE A 27 0.40 -22.29 5.29
C ILE A 27 -0.87 -23.15 5.24
N TYR A 28 -1.75 -23.02 6.24
CA TYR A 28 -2.93 -23.86 6.39
C TYR A 28 -4.19 -23.27 5.76
N ARG A 29 -4.23 -21.96 5.58
CA ARG A 29 -5.37 -21.25 4.99
C ARG A 29 -4.89 -20.28 3.94
N TYR A 30 -4.77 -20.78 2.72
CA TYR A 30 -4.41 -19.97 1.55
C TYR A 30 -5.39 -18.82 1.30
N GLN A 31 -6.64 -18.96 1.74
CA GLN A 31 -7.62 -17.87 1.70
C GLN A 31 -7.11 -16.69 2.51
N ASP A 32 -6.56 -16.90 3.70
CA ASP A 32 -6.07 -15.84 4.59
C ASP A 32 -4.75 -15.19 4.11
N ASN A 33 -4.23 -15.58 2.94
CA ASN A 33 -3.06 -14.93 2.36
C ASN A 33 -3.44 -13.51 1.91
N LYS A 34 -2.81 -12.53 2.54
CA LYS A 34 -3.07 -11.11 2.33
C LYS A 34 -1.78 -10.34 2.17
N VAL A 35 -1.81 -9.37 1.27
CA VAL A 35 -0.78 -8.35 1.08
C VAL A 35 -1.46 -7.01 1.29
N ASP A 36 -1.04 -6.28 2.32
CA ASP A 36 -1.46 -4.91 2.55
C ASP A 36 -0.29 -3.97 2.30
N ILE A 37 -0.52 -2.92 1.53
CA ILE A 37 0.45 -1.87 1.21
C ILE A 37 -0.17 -0.54 1.59
N SER A 38 0.44 0.16 2.53
CA SER A 38 0.09 1.53 2.90
C SER A 38 1.11 2.50 2.31
N PHE A 39 0.65 3.30 1.35
CA PHE A 39 1.52 4.25 0.65
C PHE A 39 1.90 5.42 1.56
N PRO A 40 3.20 5.75 1.63
CA PRO A 40 3.74 6.62 2.64
C PRO A 40 3.28 8.06 2.42
N ARG A 41 2.96 8.72 3.51
CA ARG A 41 2.81 10.18 3.59
C ARG A 41 3.85 10.70 4.58
N TRP A 42 4.12 12.00 4.53
CA TRP A 42 4.87 12.72 5.58
C TRP A 42 4.48 12.30 7.00
N GLU A 43 3.19 12.04 7.23
CA GLU A 43 2.67 11.53 8.50
C GLU A 43 2.29 10.05 8.36
N SER A 44 3.04 9.18 9.04
CA SER A 44 2.92 7.72 8.94
C SER A 44 1.55 7.18 9.34
N LYS A 45 0.80 7.90 10.18
CA LYS A 45 -0.56 7.50 10.62
C LYS A 45 -1.63 7.70 9.54
N HIS A 46 -1.34 8.50 8.52
CA HIS A 46 -2.32 8.94 7.53
C HIS A 46 -1.82 8.68 6.10
N PRO A 47 -1.72 7.41 5.67
CA PRO A 47 -1.26 7.08 4.31
C PRO A 47 -2.16 7.72 3.25
N TRP A 48 -1.58 8.05 2.09
CA TRP A 48 -2.33 8.63 0.96
C TRP A 48 -3.24 7.61 0.28
N ALA A 49 -2.79 6.35 0.23
CA ALA A 49 -3.57 5.25 -0.28
C ALA A 49 -3.23 3.96 0.45
N THR A 50 -4.16 3.02 0.41
CA THR A 50 -3.97 1.64 0.84
C THR A 50 -4.36 0.71 -0.28
N PHE A 51 -3.53 -0.29 -0.51
CA PHE A 51 -3.80 -1.40 -1.42
C PHE A 51 -3.82 -2.69 -0.61
N SER A 52 -4.92 -3.42 -0.68
CA SER A 52 -5.10 -4.69 -0.01
C SER A 52 -5.42 -5.74 -1.05
N TRP A 53 -4.60 -6.77 -1.12
CA TRP A 53 -4.79 -7.93 -1.96
C TRP A 53 -4.96 -9.16 -1.08
N HIS A 54 -6.01 -9.93 -1.33
CA HIS A 54 -6.32 -11.17 -0.65
C HIS A 54 -6.66 -12.23 -1.68
N ALA A 55 -6.54 -13.51 -1.34
CA ALA A 55 -6.94 -14.59 -2.23
C ALA A 55 -8.45 -14.54 -2.53
N GLY A 56 -8.81 -13.87 -3.63
CA GLY A 56 -10.18 -13.67 -4.10
C GLY A 56 -10.69 -12.22 -4.07
N GLU A 57 -9.94 -11.27 -3.48
CA GLU A 57 -10.38 -9.87 -3.39
C GLU A 57 -9.22 -8.89 -3.54
N THR A 58 -9.46 -7.81 -4.27
CA THR A 58 -8.51 -6.70 -4.42
C THR A 58 -9.20 -5.40 -4.09
N GLN A 59 -8.67 -4.68 -3.11
CA GLN A 59 -9.18 -3.38 -2.71
C GLN A 59 -8.08 -2.34 -2.87
N PHE A 60 -8.41 -1.24 -3.54
CA PHE A 60 -7.56 -0.06 -3.60
C PHE A 60 -8.36 1.13 -3.10
N HIS A 61 -7.81 1.84 -2.12
CA HIS A 61 -8.42 3.03 -1.57
C HIS A 61 -7.45 4.21 -1.67
N TRP A 62 -7.91 5.28 -2.31
CA TRP A 62 -7.20 6.56 -2.38
C TRP A 62 -7.91 7.56 -1.48
N TYR A 63 -7.21 8.06 -0.45
CA TYR A 63 -7.78 8.95 0.56
C TYR A 63 -7.59 10.44 0.23
N GLY A 64 -7.10 10.77 -0.97
CA GLY A 64 -6.82 12.15 -1.35
C GLY A 64 -5.64 12.77 -0.60
N LEU A 65 -5.49 14.08 -0.74
CA LEU A 65 -4.42 14.84 -0.10
C LEU A 65 -4.55 14.89 1.43
N ALA A 66 -5.76 14.65 1.94
CA ALA A 66 -6.06 14.60 3.37
C ALA A 66 -5.48 13.35 4.04
N GLY A 67 -5.24 12.27 3.29
CA GLY A 67 -4.80 10.97 3.82
C GLY A 67 -5.92 10.22 4.52
N LYS A 68 -5.67 8.95 4.86
CA LYS A 68 -6.63 8.09 5.57
C LYS A 68 -7.13 8.79 6.83
N PRO A 69 -8.45 8.90 7.08
CA PRO A 69 -8.96 9.52 8.30
C PRO A 69 -8.48 8.74 9.53
N ALA A 70 -8.23 9.46 10.64
CA ALA A 70 -8.06 8.80 11.93
C ALA A 70 -9.35 8.04 12.23
N THR A 71 -9.26 6.73 12.44
CA THR A 71 -10.36 6.01 13.08
C THR A 71 -10.39 6.50 14.51
N ASP A 72 -11.33 7.39 14.86
CA ASP A 72 -11.55 7.76 16.26
C ASP A 72 -11.83 6.46 17.05
N PRO A 73 -11.08 6.18 18.13
CA PRO A 73 -11.44 5.09 19.01
C PRO A 73 -12.74 5.49 19.72
N LEU A 74 -13.83 4.80 19.41
CA LEU A 74 -15.08 4.84 20.18
C LEU A 74 -14.84 4.32 21.60
#